data_AF-A0A2D9K1Y7-F1
#
_entry.id   AF-A0A2D9K1Y7-F1
#
_cell.length_a   1.000
_cell.length_b   1.000
_cell.length_c   1.000
_cell.angle_alpha   90.00
_cell.angle_beta   90.00
_cell.angle_gamma   90.00
#
_symmetry.space_group_name_H-M   'P 1'
#
loop_
_entity.id
_entity.type
_entity.pdbx_description
1 polymer ?
#
loop_
_entity_poly.entity_id
_entity_poly.type
_entity_poly.pdbx_seq_one_letter_code
_entity_poly.pdbx_strand_id
1 'polypeptide(L)'
;MIKSQIIQLTIIILRSRKIRRKLMLAFTLITLFYSFLGAFIIDNLLGSNLLLFSAYWFFALALVLLMVLMALYDILKSKAEITEEAKNQVDKIIEDINRNVVKKNSTDATKSK
;
A
#
# COMPACT_ATOMS: atom_id res chain seq x y z
N MET A 1 20.94 -16.29 -7.46
CA MET A 1 19.97 -16.00 -8.53
C MET A 1 18.52 -15.96 -8.03
N ILE A 2 18.03 -16.96 -7.28
CA ILE A 2 16.64 -17.00 -6.77
C ILE A 2 16.34 -15.86 -5.78
N LYS A 3 17.27 -15.55 -4.85
CA LYS A 3 17.09 -14.48 -3.86
C LYS A 3 16.86 -13.09 -4.47
N SER A 4 17.55 -12.75 -5.57
CA SER A 4 17.39 -11.43 -6.21
C SER A 4 16.05 -11.30 -6.94
N GLN A 5 15.55 -12.39 -7.53
CA GLN A 5 14.23 -12.42 -8.15
C GLN A 5 13.11 -12.25 -7.12
N ILE A 6 13.23 -12.89 -5.95
CA ILE A 6 12.26 -12.73 -4.85
C ILE A 6 12.23 -11.28 -4.35
N ILE A 7 13.40 -10.66 -4.18
CA ILE A 7 13.50 -9.26 -3.75
C ILE A 7 12.86 -8.32 -4.79
N GLN A 8 13.12 -8.54 -6.09
CA GLN A 8 12.51 -7.74 -7.15
C GLN A 8 10.99 -7.91 -7.21
N LEU A 9 10.49 -9.13 -7.08
CA LEU A 9 9.05 -9.41 -7.00
C LEU A 9 8.41 -8.71 -5.79
N THR A 10 9.08 -8.74 -4.64
CA THR A 10 8.60 -8.10 -3.42
C THR A 10 8.52 -6.58 -3.59
N ILE A 11 9.53 -5.97 -4.21
CA ILE A 11 9.54 -4.54 -4.52
C ILE A 11 8.41 -4.17 -5.50
N ILE A 12 8.19 -4.98 -6.54
CA ILE A 12 7.11 -4.74 -7.53
C ILE A 12 5.74 -4.86 -6.88
N ILE A 13 5.54 -5.87 -6.02
CA ILE A 13 4.32 -6.09 -5.25
C ILE A 13 4.04 -4.91 -4.31
N LEU A 14 5.06 -4.41 -3.60
CA LEU A 14 4.93 -3.25 -2.70
C LEU A 14 4.73 -1.93 -3.46
N ARG A 15 5.15 -1.84 -4.72
CA ARG A 15 5.02 -0.62 -5.53
C ARG A 15 3.57 -0.34 -5.92
N SER A 16 2.79 -1.36 -6.22
CA SER A 16 1.39 -1.18 -6.67
C SER A 16 0.42 -1.07 -5.49
N ARG A 17 -0.31 0.06 -5.42
CA ARG A 17 -1.36 0.30 -4.41
C ARG A 17 -2.46 -0.77 -4.43
N LYS A 18 -2.90 -1.19 -5.63
CA LYS A 18 -3.93 -2.23 -5.78
C LYS A 18 -3.46 -3.59 -5.24
N ILE A 19 -2.21 -3.96 -5.52
CA ILE A 19 -1.64 -5.23 -5.07
C ILE A 19 -1.44 -5.21 -3.55
N ARG A 20 -0.87 -4.13 -3.00
CA ARG A 20 -0.68 -3.96 -1.56
C ARG A 20 -1.97 -4.12 -0.75
N ARG A 21 -3.07 -3.53 -1.23
CA ARG A 21 -4.41 -3.66 -0.61
C ARG A 21 -4.97 -5.08 -0.71
N LYS A 22 -4.84 -5.74 -1.86
CA LYS A 22 -5.23 -7.16 -2.01
C LYS A 22 -4.42 -8.08 -1.10
N LEU A 23 -3.12 -7.80 -0.96
CA LEU A 23 -2.24 -8.56 -0.08
C LEU A 23 -2.66 -8.40 1.39
N MET A 24 -2.94 -7.16 1.83
CA MET A 24 -3.48 -6.91 3.17
C MET A 24 -4.78 -7.69 3.42
N LEU A 25 -5.73 -7.65 2.49
CA LEU A 25 -6.99 -8.42 2.62
C LEU A 25 -6.75 -9.92 2.72
N ALA A 26 -5.85 -10.47 1.91
CA ALA A 26 -5.49 -11.88 1.96
C ALA A 26 -4.87 -12.24 3.32
N PHE A 27 -3.93 -11.42 3.83
CA PHE A 27 -3.35 -11.62 5.15
C PHE A 27 -4.38 -11.51 6.27
N THR A 28 -5.35 -10.59 6.19
CA THR A 28 -6.44 -10.48 7.16
C THR A 28 -7.27 -11.76 7.19
N LEU A 29 -7.67 -12.28 6.02
CA LEU A 29 -8.45 -13.51 5.90
C LEU A 29 -7.69 -14.71 6.45
N ILE A 30 -6.41 -14.84 6.09
CA ILE A 30 -5.54 -15.90 6.60
C ILE A 30 -5.42 -15.80 8.13
N THR A 31 -5.20 -14.61 8.67
CA THR A 31 -5.06 -14.41 10.12
C THR A 31 -6.35 -14.74 10.85
N LEU A 32 -7.50 -14.34 10.30
CA LEU A 32 -8.82 -14.67 10.87
C LEU A 32 -9.05 -16.18 10.86
N PHE A 33 -8.77 -16.83 9.73
CA PHE A 33 -8.93 -18.28 9.59
C PHE A 33 -7.98 -19.05 10.51
N TYR A 34 -6.74 -18.59 10.63
CA TYR A 34 -5.75 -19.14 11.55
C TYR A 34 -6.21 -18.99 13.00
N SER A 35 -6.57 -17.79 13.45
CA SER A 35 -7.10 -17.59 14.80
C SER A 35 -8.34 -18.45 15.10
N PHE A 36 -9.23 -18.64 14.12
CA PHE A 36 -10.40 -19.51 14.26
C PHE A 36 -10.02 -20.99 14.42
N LEU A 37 -9.11 -21.49 13.57
CA LEU A 37 -8.57 -22.84 13.69
C LEU A 37 -7.97 -23.07 15.08
N GLY A 38 -7.08 -22.17 15.51
CA GLY A 38 -6.39 -22.25 16.79
C GLY A 38 -7.32 -22.26 17.99
N ALA A 39 -8.37 -21.43 17.95
CA ALA A 39 -9.31 -21.29 19.07
C ALA A 39 -10.38 -22.39 19.14
N PHE A 40 -10.79 -22.99 18.02
CA PHE A 40 -11.93 -23.90 18.00
C PHE A 40 -11.63 -25.32 17.53
N ILE A 41 -10.78 -25.48 16.51
CA ILE A 41 -10.61 -26.78 15.82
C ILE A 41 -9.47 -27.58 16.46
N ILE A 42 -8.34 -26.93 16.71
CA ILE A 42 -7.13 -27.58 17.21
C ILE A 42 -6.83 -27.24 18.67
N ASP A 43 -7.79 -26.65 19.40
CA ASP A 43 -7.64 -26.24 20.79
C ASP A 43 -7.19 -27.39 21.71
N ASN A 44 -7.86 -28.55 21.61
CA ASN A 44 -7.46 -29.75 22.35
C ASN A 44 -6.03 -30.22 22.02
N LEU A 45 -5.59 -30.06 20.77
CA LEU A 45 -4.25 -30.44 20.34
C LEU A 45 -3.21 -29.44 20.87
N LEU A 46 -3.52 -28.15 20.84
CA LEU A 46 -2.67 -27.09 21.35
C LEU A 46 -2.57 -27.14 22.88
N GLY A 47 -3.67 -27.40 23.58
CA GLY A 47 -3.70 -27.53 25.05
C GLY A 47 -2.84 -28.68 25.58
N SER A 48 -2.58 -29.71 24.76
CA SER A 48 -1.71 -30.83 25.13
C SER A 48 -0.22 -30.47 25.22
N ASN A 49 0.22 -29.43 24.52
CA ASN A 49 1.64 -29.08 24.39
C ASN A 49 1.85 -27.56 24.46
N LEU A 50 2.33 -27.08 25.61
CA LEU A 50 2.55 -25.65 25.87
C LEU A 50 3.45 -24.98 24.82
N LEU A 51 4.51 -25.66 24.36
CA LEU A 51 5.40 -25.12 23.32
C LEU A 51 4.69 -24.94 21.98
N LEU A 52 3.83 -25.89 21.60
CA LEU A 52 3.08 -25.83 20.35
C LEU A 52 2.03 -24.72 20.40
N PHE A 53 1.33 -24.60 21.55
CA PHE A 53 0.42 -23.50 21.83
C PHE A 53 1.13 -22.14 21.70
N SER A 54 2.27 -21.97 22.37
CA SER A 54 3.01 -20.71 22.34
C SER A 54 3.53 -20.38 20.94
N ALA A 55 4.10 -21.35 20.22
CA ALA A 55 4.59 -21.14 18.86
C ALA A 55 3.47 -20.73 17.90
N TYR A 56 2.29 -21.36 18.04
CA TYR A 56 1.11 -21.05 17.23
C TYR A 56 0.63 -19.61 17.44
N TRP A 57 0.40 -19.21 18.69
CA TRP A 57 -0.08 -17.86 19.00
C TRP A 57 0.97 -16.79 18.73
N PHE A 58 2.25 -17.10 18.93
CA PHE A 58 3.33 -16.18 18.57
C PHE A 58 3.38 -15.94 17.05
N PHE A 59 3.15 -16.97 16.24
CA PHE A 59 3.03 -16.83 14.79
C PHE A 59 1.80 -16.00 14.39
N ALA A 60 0.65 -16.23 15.04
CA ALA A 60 -0.54 -15.40 14.83
C ALA A 60 -0.27 -13.91 15.15
N LEU A 61 0.44 -13.64 16.26
CA LEU A 61 0.81 -12.29 16.66
C LEU A 61 1.78 -11.65 15.66
N ALA A 62 2.74 -12.42 15.13
CA ALA A 62 3.64 -11.96 14.07
C ALA A 62 2.89 -11.61 12.76
N LEU A 63 1.86 -12.37 12.39
CA LEU A 63 1.01 -12.05 11.23
C LEU A 63 0.26 -10.73 11.42
N VAL A 64 -0.31 -10.50 12.60
CA VAL A 64 -0.98 -9.24 12.94
C VAL A 64 0.02 -8.07 12.87
N LEU A 65 1.21 -8.25 13.45
CA LEU A 65 2.26 -7.22 13.42
C LEU A 65 2.68 -6.88 11.98
N LEU A 66 2.83 -7.90 11.12
CA LEU A 66 3.15 -7.72 9.70
C LEU A 66 2.04 -6.93 8.98
N MET A 67 0.76 -7.22 9.26
CA MET A 67 -0.36 -6.45 8.74
C MET A 67 -0.32 -4.98 9.18
N VAL A 68 -0.01 -4.71 10.45
CA VAL A 68 0.13 -3.33 10.95
C VAL A 68 1.25 -2.60 10.22
N LEU A 69 2.42 -3.23 10.04
CA LEU A 69 3.53 -2.65 9.28
C LEU A 69 3.12 -2.34 7.83
N MET A 70 2.44 -3.26 7.17
CA MET A 70 1.93 -3.08 5.81
C MET A 70 0.91 -1.93 5.73
N ALA A 71 0.03 -1.79 6.72
CA ALA A 71 -0.93 -0.71 6.81
C ALA A 71 -0.24 0.65 6.99
N LEU A 72 0.75 0.74 7.88
CA LEU A 72 1.55 1.94 8.07
C LEU A 72 2.28 2.33 6.79
N TYR A 73 2.87 1.36 6.10
CA TYR A 73 3.52 1.59 4.80
C TYR A 73 2.52 2.09 3.74
N ASP A 74 1.30 1.55 3.69
CA ASP A 74 0.26 2.03 2.76
C ASP A 74 -0.12 3.49 3.04
N ILE A 75 -0.26 3.88 4.32
CA ILE A 75 -0.58 5.25 4.71
C ILE A 75 0.56 6.21 4.31
N LEU A 76 1.81 5.87 4.65
CA LEU A 76 2.98 6.68 4.32
C LEU A 76 3.10 6.91 2.81
N LYS A 77 2.97 5.83 2.04
CA LYS A 77 3.10 5.89 0.58
C LYS A 77 1.91 6.60 -0.07
N SER A 78 0.69 6.38 0.42
CA SER A 78 -0.48 7.08 -0.09
C SER A 78 -0.38 8.59 0.15
N LYS A 79 0.23 9.05 1.25
CA LYS A 79 0.46 10.48 1.49
C LYS A 79 1.44 11.08 0.48
N ALA A 80 2.52 10.36 0.16
CA ALA A 80 3.48 10.79 -0.86
C ALA A 80 2.82 10.89 -2.25
N GLU A 81 2.06 9.85 -2.65
CA GLU A 81 1.33 9.83 -3.93
C GLU A 81 0.33 11.00 -4.04
N ILE A 82 -0.46 11.28 -2.99
CA ILE A 82 -1.42 12.40 -2.98
C ILE A 82 -0.70 13.76 -3.13
N THR A 83 0.44 13.92 -2.47
CA THR A 83 1.21 15.18 -2.53
C THR A 83 1.80 15.40 -3.92
N GLU A 84 2.31 14.34 -4.55
CA GLU A 84 2.84 14.36 -5.90
C GLU A 84 1.75 14.63 -6.95
N GLU A 85 0.59 13.99 -6.81
CA GLU A 85 -0.59 14.24 -7.65
C GLU A 85 -1.08 15.69 -7.53
N ALA A 86 -1.14 16.23 -6.31
CA ALA A 86 -1.54 17.62 -6.08
C ALA A 86 -0.57 18.61 -6.73
N LYS A 87 0.74 18.38 -6.60
CA LYS A 87 1.76 19.21 -7.24
C LYS A 87 1.63 19.17 -8.77
N ASN A 88 1.48 17.99 -9.35
CA ASN A 88 1.30 17.83 -10.80
C ASN A 88 0.02 18.51 -11.31
N GLN A 89 -1.05 18.56 -10.51
CA GLN A 89 -2.27 19.31 -10.86
C GLN A 89 -2.04 20.82 -10.84
N VAL A 90 -1.35 21.33 -9.82
CA VAL A 90 -1.00 22.75 -9.73
C VAL A 90 -0.10 23.17 -10.90
N ASP A 91 0.91 22.38 -11.24
CA ASP A 91 1.83 22.67 -12.35
C ASP A 91 1.07 22.72 -13.69
N LYS A 92 0.12 21.81 -13.93
CA LYS A 92 -0.76 21.87 -15.11
C LYS A 92 -1.62 23.12 -15.15
N ILE A 93 -2.19 23.53 -14.01
CA ILE A 93 -3.01 24.75 -13.93
C ILE A 93 -2.16 25.98 -14.24
N ILE A 94 -0.93 26.06 -13.71
CA ILE A 94 0.00 27.16 -14.00
C ILE A 94 0.36 27.19 -15.48
N GLU A 95 0.64 26.03 -16.09
CA GLU A 95 0.95 25.92 -17.50
C GLU A 95 -0.22 26.39 -18.38
N ASP A 96 -1.45 25.97 -18.06
CA ASP A 96 -2.66 26.39 -18.76
C ASP A 96 -2.92 27.90 -18.62
N ILE A 97 -2.69 28.49 -17.44
CA ILE A 97 -2.79 29.94 -17.24
C ILE A 97 -1.77 30.67 -18.11
N ASN A 98 -0.49 30.28 -18.06
CA ASN A 98 0.55 30.90 -18.88
C ASN A 98 0.24 30.80 -20.37
N ARG A 99 -0.22 29.64 -20.84
CA ARG A 99 -0.58 29.42 -22.24
C ARG A 99 -1.74 30.34 -22.67
N ASN A 100 -2.74 30.50 -21.82
CA ASN A 100 -3.87 31.41 -22.08
C ASN A 100 -3.49 32.89 -22.05
N VAL A 101 -2.62 33.31 -21.12
CA VAL A 101 -2.10 34.68 -21.06
C VAL A 101 -1.27 35.02 -22.30
N VAL A 102 -0.36 34.14 -22.72
CA VAL A 102 0.42 34.32 -23.94
C VAL A 102 -0.51 34.43 -25.15
N LYS A 103 -1.50 33.53 -25.28
CA LYS A 103 -2.48 33.58 -26.38
C LYS A 103 -3.28 34.89 -26.40
N LYS A 104 -3.69 35.39 -25.23
CA LYS A 104 -4.40 36.67 -25.11
C LYS A 104 -3.53 37.84 -25.57
N ASN A 105 -2.30 37.93 -25.06
CA ASN A 105 -1.36 39.00 -25.41
C ASN A 105 -1.03 38.99 -26.92
N SER A 106 -0.86 37.81 -27.51
CA SER A 106 -0.67 37.69 -28.96
C SER A 106 -1.89 38.15 -29.75
N THR A 107 -3.11 37.92 -29.25
CA THR A 107 -4.35 38.33 -29.92
C THR A 107 -4.58 39.84 -29.83
N ASP A 108 -4.25 40.45 -28.69
CA ASP A 108 -4.34 41.89 -28.46
C ASP A 108 -3.29 42.65 -29.28
N ALA A 109 -2.08 42.09 -29.45
CA ALA A 109 -1.03 42.65 -30.30
C ALA A 109 -1.41 42.66 -31.81
N THR A 110 -2.20 41.68 -32.27
CA THR A 110 -2.65 41.62 -33.68
C THR A 110 -3.82 42.56 -33.97
N LYS A 111 -4.59 42.99 -32.96
CA LYS A 111 -5.69 43.96 -33.11
C LYS A 111 -5.26 45.43 -33.06
N SER A 112 -4.03 45.72 -32.63
CA SER A 112 -3.49 47.08 -32.51
C SER A 112 -2.66 47.54 -33.72
N LYS A 113 -2.61 46.73 -34.80
CA LYS A 113 -2.05 47.08 -36.11
C LYS A 113 -3.19 47.20 -37.12
#